data_AF-A0A7K4CT92-F1
#
_entry.id   AF-A0A7K4CT92-F1
#
_cell.length_a   1.000
_cell.length_b   1.000
_cell.length_c   1.000
_cell.angle_alpha   90.00
_cell.angle_beta   90.00
_cell.angle_gamma   90.00
#
_symmetry.space_group_name_H-M   'P 1'
#
loop_
_entity.id
_entity.type
_entity.pdbx_description
1 polymer ?
#
loop_
_entity_poly.entity_id
_entity_poly.type
_entity_poly.pdbx_seq_one_letter_code
_entity_poly.pdbx_strand_id
1 'polypeptide(L)'
;MSYIAKVYLKKMFRDDAFKIETYNGVEYLKITVNNVISPLEVQKVPDDSPNNHFDLIDENNKVIAGKGNPPVWDKFMVEAKGKKYNKDNYKSTVGVKVDRNEQYIVWVPNPGWKVGEEHKLTVKIYQDRPIEFFIRFNVT
;
A
#
# COMPACT_ATOMS: atom_id res chain seq x y z
N MET A 1 -15.89 10.67 12.38
CA MET A 1 -14.72 9.81 12.62
C MET A 1 -14.96 8.50 11.89
N SER A 2 -14.23 8.21 10.81
CA SER A 2 -14.30 6.90 10.16
C SER A 2 -13.36 5.96 10.92
N TYR A 3 -13.94 5.06 11.73
CA TYR A 3 -13.19 4.05 12.48
C TYR A 3 -13.37 2.71 11.78
N ILE A 4 -12.31 2.20 11.13
CA ILE A 4 -12.31 0.82 10.64
C ILE A 4 -12.16 -0.09 11.86
N ALA A 5 -13.17 -0.91 12.13
CA ALA A 5 -13.10 -1.82 13.27
C ALA A 5 -11.93 -2.80 13.11
N LYS A 6 -11.21 -3.10 14.20
CA LYS A 6 -10.04 -4.01 14.23
C LYS A 6 -10.28 -5.35 13.52
N VAL A 7 -11.51 -5.86 13.59
CA VAL A 7 -11.92 -7.11 12.91
C VAL A 7 -11.81 -7.00 11.38
N TYR A 8 -12.07 -5.84 10.80
CA TYR A 8 -11.91 -5.63 9.36
C TYR A 8 -10.46 -5.47 8.99
N LEU A 9 -9.64 -4.77 9.79
CA LEU A 9 -8.19 -4.66 9.56
C LEU A 9 -7.51 -6.03 9.50
N LYS A 10 -7.82 -6.94 10.42
CA LYS A 10 -7.30 -8.33 10.39
C LYS A 10 -7.75 -9.13 9.17
N LYS A 11 -8.93 -8.83 8.61
CA LYS A 11 -9.41 -9.49 7.40
C LYS A 11 -8.78 -8.89 6.14
N MET A 12 -8.47 -7.59 6.17
CA MET A 12 -7.79 -6.87 5.09
C MET A 12 -6.35 -7.34 4.96
N PHE A 13 -5.60 -7.31 6.07
CA PHE A 13 -4.21 -7.76 6.14
C PHE A 13 -4.17 -9.14 6.80
N ARG A 14 -4.14 -10.20 5.98
CA ARG A 14 -3.92 -11.58 6.45
C ARG A 14 -2.49 -11.76 6.95
N ASP A 15 -2.21 -12.88 7.62
CA ASP A 15 -0.91 -13.16 8.20
C ASP A 15 0.25 -13.13 7.18
N ASP A 16 -0.04 -13.44 5.91
CA ASP A 16 0.91 -13.43 4.80
C ASP A 16 0.82 -12.18 3.92
N ALA A 17 0.21 -11.10 4.42
CA ALA A 17 -0.01 -9.87 3.66
C ALA A 17 1.29 -9.14 3.31
N PHE A 18 2.40 -9.42 3.99
CA PHE A 18 3.68 -8.72 3.82
C PHE A 18 4.76 -9.71 3.40
N LYS A 19 5.24 -9.57 2.16
CA LYS A 19 6.24 -10.46 1.57
C LYS A 19 7.35 -9.68 0.90
N ILE A 20 8.56 -10.22 0.90
CA ILE A 20 9.62 -9.73 0.01
C ILE A 20 9.54 -10.50 -1.30
N GLU A 21 9.42 -9.80 -2.42
CA GLU A 21 9.40 -10.41 -3.75
C GLU A 21 10.29 -9.63 -4.72
N THR A 22 11.06 -10.35 -5.53
CA THR A 22 11.96 -9.76 -6.52
C THR A 22 11.24 -9.57 -7.85
N TYR A 23 11.19 -8.34 -8.35
CA TYR A 23 10.62 -8.01 -9.65
C TYR A 23 11.62 -7.19 -10.47
N ASN A 24 11.94 -7.64 -11.68
CA ASN A 24 12.96 -7.04 -12.55
C ASN A 24 14.32 -6.80 -11.84
N GLY A 25 14.74 -7.75 -10.99
CA GLY A 25 16.02 -7.67 -10.27
C GLY A 25 16.04 -6.72 -9.07
N VAL A 26 14.89 -6.15 -8.69
CA VAL A 26 14.74 -5.28 -7.51
C VAL A 26 13.85 -5.98 -6.49
N GLU A 27 14.27 -5.97 -5.22
CA GLU A 27 13.45 -6.47 -4.12
C GLU A 27 12.37 -5.46 -3.72
N TYR A 28 11.14 -5.94 -3.59
CA TYR A 28 9.98 -5.17 -3.17
C TYR A 28 9.37 -5.78 -1.92
N LEU A 29 8.95 -4.93 -0.99
CA LEU A 29 7.92 -5.25 -0.03
C LEU A 29 6.56 -5.25 -0.75
N LYS A 30 6.00 -6.44 -0.94
CA LYS A 30 4.66 -6.67 -1.45
C LYS A 30 3.67 -6.69 -0.28
N ILE A 31 2.72 -5.76 -0.31
CA ILE A 31 1.66 -5.59 0.68
C ILE A 31 0.33 -5.99 0.04
N THR A 32 -0.25 -7.09 0.46
CA THR A 32 -1.53 -7.61 -0.05
C THR A 32 -2.67 -7.17 0.86
N VAL A 33 -3.62 -6.43 0.29
CA VAL A 33 -4.81 -5.94 0.98
C VAL A 33 -6.03 -6.64 0.38
N ASN A 34 -6.76 -7.40 1.19
CA ASN A 34 -8.03 -7.97 0.79
C ASN A 34 -9.14 -6.94 1.02
N ASN A 35 -9.94 -6.67 0.00
CA ASN A 35 -11.15 -5.88 0.18
C ASN A 35 -12.19 -6.71 0.95
N VAL A 36 -12.68 -6.23 2.10
CA VAL A 36 -13.59 -7.01 2.97
C VAL A 36 -14.92 -6.31 3.24
N ILE A 37 -15.08 -5.10 2.69
CA ILE A 37 -16.22 -4.22 2.95
C ILE A 37 -17.13 -4.25 1.73
N SER A 38 -17.16 -3.16 0.96
CA SER A 38 -17.92 -2.99 -0.28
C SER A 38 -16.97 -2.94 -1.47
N PRO A 39 -17.46 -3.14 -2.71
CA PRO A 39 -16.65 -2.86 -3.89
C PRO A 39 -16.02 -1.47 -3.82
N LEU A 40 -14.72 -1.40 -4.12
CA LEU A 40 -13.95 -0.18 -4.19
C LEU A 40 -13.77 0.17 -5.66
N GLU A 41 -14.33 1.30 -6.08
CA GLU A 41 -14.21 1.78 -7.45
C GLU A 41 -13.35 3.04 -7.48
N VAL A 42 -12.37 3.06 -8.37
CA VAL A 42 -11.55 4.24 -8.60
C VAL A 42 -12.34 5.22 -9.46
N GLN A 43 -13.03 6.15 -8.81
CA GLN A 43 -13.86 7.16 -9.48
C GLN A 43 -13.04 8.29 -10.11
N LYS A 44 -11.99 8.71 -9.40
CA LYS A 44 -11.10 9.80 -9.83
C LYS A 44 -9.69 9.53 -9.30
N VAL A 45 -8.71 9.85 -10.12
CA VAL A 45 -7.31 9.97 -9.70
C VAL A 45 -7.00 11.48 -9.61
N PRO A 46 -6.43 11.98 -8.50
CA PRO A 46 -5.99 13.36 -8.40
C PRO A 46 -5.03 13.74 -9.54
N ASP A 47 -5.08 15.01 -9.97
CA ASP A 47 -4.18 15.50 -11.03
C ASP A 47 -2.76 15.75 -10.53
N ASP A 48 -2.58 15.86 -9.21
CA ASP A 48 -1.28 15.98 -8.56
C ASP A 48 -0.64 14.61 -8.30
N SER A 49 0.60 14.62 -7.81
CA SER A 49 1.33 13.38 -7.56
C SER A 49 0.65 12.57 -6.45
N PRO A 50 0.35 11.27 -6.66
CA PRO A 50 -0.15 10.39 -5.61
C PRO A 50 0.72 10.38 -4.34
N ASN A 51 2.02 10.69 -4.46
CA ASN A 51 2.92 10.87 -3.32
C ASN A 51 2.41 11.87 -2.30
N ASN A 52 1.70 12.91 -2.72
CA ASN A 52 1.24 13.96 -1.81
C ASN A 52 0.18 13.46 -0.81
N HIS A 53 -0.36 12.27 -1.03
CA HIS A 53 -1.56 11.77 -0.34
C HIS A 53 -1.26 10.72 0.72
N PHE A 54 -0.02 10.24 0.85
CA PHE A 54 0.34 9.27 1.89
C PHE A 54 1.82 9.33 2.30
N ASP A 55 2.13 8.74 3.46
CA ASP A 55 3.48 8.31 3.85
C ASP A 55 3.44 6.89 4.43
N LEU A 56 4.42 6.08 4.06
CA LEU A 56 4.76 4.82 4.71
C LEU A 56 6.02 5.05 5.53
N ILE A 57 5.93 4.77 6.83
CA ILE A 57 6.97 5.12 7.80
C ILE A 57 7.33 3.86 8.58
N ASP A 58 8.63 3.55 8.64
CA ASP A 58 9.12 2.42 9.41
C ASP A 58 9.13 2.67 10.93
N GLU A 59 9.58 1.67 11.68
CA GLU A 59 9.67 1.73 13.14
C GLU A 59 10.73 2.70 13.67
N ASN A 60 11.67 3.14 12.82
CA ASN A 60 12.68 4.15 13.11
C ASN A 60 12.22 5.56 12.74
N ASN A 61 10.93 5.74 12.43
CA ASN A 61 10.33 6.98 11.92
C ASN A 61 10.91 7.45 10.57
N LYS A 62 11.51 6.56 9.78
CA LYS A 62 11.99 6.87 8.44
C LYS A 62 10.87 6.68 7.42
N VAL A 63 10.65 7.69 6.58
CA VAL A 63 9.70 7.60 5.46
C VAL A 63 10.29 6.72 4.36
N ILE A 64 9.70 5.55 4.15
CA ILE A 64 10.15 4.57 3.14
C ILE A 64 9.40 4.72 1.81
N ALA A 65 8.23 5.38 1.79
CA ALA A 65 7.53 5.77 0.57
C ALA A 65 6.53 6.91 0.85
N GLY A 66 6.19 7.72 -0.16
CA GLY A 66 5.16 8.75 -0.06
C GLY A 66 5.71 10.18 -0.12
N LYS A 67 4.96 11.13 0.44
CA LYS A 67 5.22 12.57 0.42
C LYS A 67 6.62 12.92 0.94
N GLY A 68 7.05 12.30 2.03
CA GLY A 68 8.34 12.50 2.65
C GLY A 68 9.51 11.78 1.95
N ASN A 69 9.22 10.92 0.96
CA ASN A 69 10.24 10.27 0.15
C ASN A 69 9.80 10.13 -1.34
N PRO A 70 9.66 11.25 -2.07
CA PRO A 70 9.09 11.28 -3.43
C PRO A 70 9.78 10.36 -4.48
N PRO A 71 11.12 10.17 -4.47
CA PRO A 71 11.81 9.32 -5.46
C PRO A 71 11.35 7.86 -5.48
N VAL A 72 10.72 7.39 -4.40
CA VAL A 72 10.23 6.00 -4.29
C VAL A 72 9.02 5.75 -5.20
N TRP A 73 8.29 6.79 -5.60
CA TRP A 73 7.14 6.66 -6.49
C TRP A 73 7.46 6.10 -7.85
N ASP A 74 8.63 6.43 -8.38
CA ASP A 74 9.09 5.92 -9.67
C ASP A 74 9.27 4.39 -9.65
N LYS A 75 9.35 3.81 -8.46
CA LYS A 75 9.49 2.37 -8.23
C LYS A 75 8.22 1.77 -7.62
N PHE A 76 7.25 2.58 -7.23
CA PHE A 76 6.01 2.11 -6.64
C PHE A 76 5.12 1.47 -7.71
N MET A 77 4.54 0.33 -7.38
CA MET A 77 3.54 -0.31 -8.23
C MET A 77 2.32 -0.70 -7.42
N VAL A 78 1.19 -0.67 -8.09
CA VAL A 78 -0.08 -1.19 -7.61
C VAL A 78 -0.47 -2.34 -8.50
N GLU A 79 -1.06 -3.40 -7.96
CA GLU A 79 -1.70 -4.43 -8.74
C GLU A 79 -3.15 -4.62 -8.31
N ALA A 80 -4.05 -4.63 -9.28
CA ALA A 80 -5.47 -4.91 -9.06
C ALA A 80 -6.01 -5.66 -10.28
N LYS A 81 -6.79 -6.73 -10.04
CA LYS A 81 -7.32 -7.61 -11.09
C LYS A 81 -6.23 -8.12 -12.07
N GLY A 82 -5.06 -8.46 -11.53
CA GLY A 82 -3.90 -8.94 -12.31
C GLY A 82 -3.23 -7.90 -13.21
N LYS A 83 -3.67 -6.64 -13.17
CA LYS A 83 -3.03 -5.52 -13.88
C LYS A 83 -2.15 -4.73 -12.94
N LYS A 84 -0.92 -4.46 -13.39
CA LYS A 84 0.05 -3.62 -12.67
C LYS A 84 -0.03 -2.17 -13.17
N TYR A 85 -0.05 -1.25 -12.22
CA TYR A 85 -0.10 0.19 -12.42
C TYR A 85 1.12 0.83 -11.77
N ASN A 86 1.78 1.72 -12.49
CA ASN A 86 2.91 2.52 -12.06
C ASN A 86 2.62 4.00 -12.35
N LYS A 87 3.58 4.90 -12.12
CA LYS A 87 3.39 6.33 -12.38
C LYS A 87 2.93 6.67 -13.80
N ASP A 88 3.35 5.90 -14.80
CA ASP A 88 3.15 6.21 -16.22
C ASP A 88 1.73 5.85 -16.67
N ASN A 89 1.16 4.80 -16.08
CA ASN A 89 -0.17 4.31 -16.42
C ASN A 89 -1.18 4.44 -15.28
N TYR A 90 -0.85 5.08 -14.15
CA TYR A 90 -1.72 5.16 -12.96
C TYR A 90 -3.09 5.75 -13.28
N LYS A 91 -3.17 6.72 -14.20
CA LYS A 91 -4.46 7.31 -14.64
C LYS A 91 -5.40 6.30 -15.32
N SER A 92 -4.88 5.19 -15.85
CA SER A 92 -5.69 4.10 -16.40
C SER A 92 -6.41 3.25 -15.34
N THR A 93 -6.14 3.51 -14.05
CA THR A 93 -6.88 2.86 -12.95
C THR A 93 -8.31 3.38 -12.82
N VAL A 94 -8.67 4.51 -13.42
CA VAL A 94 -10.04 5.03 -13.39
C VAL A 94 -11.01 4.01 -13.98
N GLY A 95 -12.08 3.71 -13.25
CA GLY A 95 -13.07 2.68 -13.60
C GLY A 95 -12.67 1.26 -13.20
N VAL A 96 -11.46 1.05 -12.63
CA VAL A 96 -11.13 -0.22 -12.00
C VAL A 96 -11.99 -0.37 -10.74
N LYS A 97 -12.76 -1.45 -10.70
CA LYS A 97 -13.57 -1.86 -9.56
C LYS A 97 -12.94 -3.08 -8.93
N VAL A 98 -12.65 -3.02 -7.63
CA VAL A 98 -12.19 -4.14 -6.80
C VAL A 98 -13.37 -4.61 -5.97
N ASP A 99 -13.93 -5.75 -6.31
CA ASP A 99 -15.10 -6.31 -5.64
C ASP A 99 -14.74 -6.81 -4.23
N ARG A 100 -15.77 -7.14 -3.43
CA ARG A 100 -15.54 -7.69 -2.09
C ARG A 100 -14.83 -9.04 -2.21
N ASN A 101 -13.83 -9.25 -1.36
CA ASN A 101 -12.89 -10.37 -1.31
C ASN A 101 -11.85 -10.42 -2.42
N GLU A 102 -11.82 -9.43 -3.33
CA GLU A 102 -10.70 -9.27 -4.26
C GLU A 102 -9.52 -8.56 -3.59
N GLN A 103 -8.35 -8.68 -4.22
CA GLN A 103 -7.09 -8.18 -3.69
C GLN A 103 -6.64 -6.91 -4.41
N TYR A 104 -6.07 -6.02 -3.61
CA TYR A 104 -5.24 -4.92 -4.04
C TYR A 104 -3.84 -5.15 -3.49
N ILE A 105 -2.84 -5.14 -4.35
CA ILE A 105 -1.45 -5.37 -3.93
C ILE A 105 -0.68 -4.08 -4.15
N VAL A 106 0.08 -3.69 -3.14
CA VAL A 106 0.97 -2.54 -3.18
C VAL A 106 2.41 -3.05 -3.15
N TRP A 107 3.23 -2.56 -4.06
CA TRP A 107 4.64 -2.90 -4.17
C TRP A 107 5.48 -1.67 -3.86
N VAL A 108 6.24 -1.77 -2.78
CA VAL A 108 7.12 -0.71 -2.29
C VAL A 108 8.56 -1.24 -2.33
N PRO A 109 9.56 -0.47 -2.78
CA PRO A 109 10.95 -0.92 -2.70
C PRO A 109 11.31 -1.40 -1.30
N ASN A 110 11.94 -2.57 -1.18
CA ASN A 110 12.37 -3.11 0.10
C ASN A 110 13.41 -2.14 0.72
N PRO A 111 13.21 -1.60 1.92
CA PRO A 111 14.18 -0.73 2.58
C PRO A 111 15.43 -1.48 3.10
N GLY A 112 15.51 -2.79 2.87
CA GLY A 112 16.60 -3.67 3.32
C GLY A 112 16.18 -4.67 4.40
N TRP A 113 14.87 -4.87 4.59
CA TRP A 113 14.33 -5.87 5.50
C TRP A 113 14.58 -7.28 4.98
N LYS A 114 14.61 -8.23 5.90
CA LYS A 114 14.81 -9.65 5.61
C LYS A 114 13.60 -10.47 5.98
N VAL A 115 13.45 -11.61 5.30
CA VAL A 115 12.42 -12.60 5.62
C VAL A 115 12.62 -13.13 7.04
N GLY A 116 11.53 -13.21 7.81
CA GLY A 116 11.50 -13.62 9.21
C GLY A 116 11.64 -12.48 10.22
N GLU A 117 11.88 -11.24 9.79
CA GLU A 117 11.96 -10.07 10.66
C GLU A 117 10.54 -9.54 10.99
N GLU A 118 10.33 -9.18 12.27
CA GLU A 118 9.13 -8.45 12.70
C GLU A 118 9.38 -6.96 12.58
N HIS A 119 8.46 -6.25 11.91
CA HIS A 119 8.54 -4.81 11.76
C HIS A 119 7.22 -4.13 12.12
N LYS A 120 7.33 -2.86 12.52
CA LYS A 120 6.18 -1.95 12.61
C LYS A 120 6.20 -0.97 11.43
N LEU A 121 5.10 -0.93 10.69
CA LEU A 121 4.86 0.08 9.65
C LEU A 121 3.72 1.02 10.09
N THR A 122 3.95 2.31 9.93
CA THR A 122 2.94 3.35 10.11
C THR A 122 2.54 3.86 8.74
N VAL A 123 1.23 3.91 8.48
CA VAL A 123 0.69 4.50 7.25
C VAL A 123 -0.04 5.77 7.64
N LYS A 124 0.38 6.88 7.03
CA LYS A 124 -0.31 8.17 7.13
C LYS A 124 -1.00 8.44 5.81
N ILE A 125 -2.30 8.74 5.83
CA ILE A 125 -3.05 9.16 4.64
C ILE A 125 -3.41 10.63 4.82
N TYR A 126 -2.91 11.49 3.92
CA TYR A 126 -3.16 12.92 3.93
C TYR A 126 -4.47 13.22 3.19
N GLN A 127 -5.53 13.44 3.96
CA GLN A 127 -6.80 14.02 3.51
C GLN A 127 -7.03 15.33 4.28
N ASP A 128 -8.11 16.06 3.99
CA ASP A 128 -8.54 17.26 4.77
C ASP A 128 -8.53 17.03 6.29
N ARG A 129 -8.62 15.76 6.71
CA ARG A 129 -8.27 15.28 8.06
C ARG A 129 -7.39 14.04 7.94
N PRO A 130 -6.08 14.11 8.27
CA PRO A 130 -5.19 12.97 8.10
C PRO A 130 -5.58 11.82 9.04
N ILE A 131 -5.50 10.59 8.53
CA ILE A 131 -5.74 9.37 9.30
C ILE A 131 -4.41 8.62 9.40
N GLU A 132 -4.04 8.21 10.62
CA GLU A 132 -2.84 7.42 10.89
C GLU A 132 -3.22 6.05 11.46
N PHE A 133 -2.56 5.00 10.98
CA PHE A 133 -2.71 3.65 11.50
C PHE A 133 -1.38 2.92 11.58
N PHE A 134 -1.27 2.02 12.55
CA PHE A 134 -0.09 1.18 12.79
C PHE A 134 -0.40 -0.27 12.41
N ILE A 135 0.54 -0.89 11.71
CA ILE A 135 0.50 -2.31 11.35
C ILE A 135 1.77 -2.96 11.88
N ARG A 136 1.60 -4.06 12.62
CA ARG A 136 2.70 -4.97 13.00
C ARG A 136 2.58 -6.22 12.16
N PHE A 137 3.68 -6.68 11.57
CA PHE A 137 3.70 -7.86 10.71
C PHE A 137 5.06 -8.56 10.78
N ASN A 138 5.04 -9.84 10.42
CA ASN A 138 6.24 -10.63 10.15
C ASN A 138 6.43 -10.69 8.64
N VAL A 139 7.63 -10.40 8.15
CA VAL A 139 7.94 -10.50 6.72
C VAL A 139 8.10 -11.97 6.34
N THR A 140 7.28 -12.43 5.39
CA THR A 140 7.33 -13.81 4.90
C THR A 140 7.94 -13.94 3.52
#